data_AF-A0A382LX24-F1
#
_entry.id   AF-A0A382LX24-F1
#
_cell.length_a   1.000
_cell.length_b   1.000
_cell.length_c   1.000
_cell.angle_alpha   90.00
_cell.angle_beta   90.00
_cell.angle_gamma   90.00
#
_symmetry.space_group_name_H-M   'P 1'
#
loop_
_entity.id
_entity.type
_entity.pdbx_description
1 polymer ?
#
loop_
_entity_poly.entity_id
_entity_poly.type
_entity_poly.pdbx_seq_one_letter_code
_entity_poly.pdbx_strand_id
1 'polypeptide(L)'
;MTDKQPNNRSTSHSEQRKSGRGQNPASKANLKPFEKGHSGNPSGKPVKNAKFIEALKKYGNEKPVDDWGDDLFECRADTNHGAVVERVWKDAVAGSYTAIRLLMEYGVIEPDGSV
;
A
#
# COMPACT_ATOMS: atom_id res chain seq x y z
N MET A 1 -15.72 22.81 -20.30
CA MET A 1 -15.02 23.77 -19.41
C MET A 1 -15.97 24.22 -18.30
N THR A 2 -15.65 23.87 -17.05
CA THR A 2 -15.96 24.56 -15.76
C THR A 2 -17.34 25.19 -15.48
N ASP A 3 -18.23 24.42 -14.84
CA ASP A 3 -19.24 24.96 -13.91
C ASP A 3 -18.67 24.96 -12.49
N LYS A 4 -17.71 25.87 -12.23
CA LYS A 4 -17.32 26.17 -10.84
C LYS A 4 -18.33 27.16 -10.30
N GLN A 5 -18.95 26.83 -9.16
CA GLN A 5 -19.82 27.74 -8.41
C GLN A 5 -19.15 29.12 -8.28
N PRO A 6 -19.84 30.22 -8.64
CA PRO A 6 -19.30 31.57 -8.47
C PRO A 6 -19.04 31.85 -6.99
N ASN A 7 -17.97 32.61 -6.73
CA ASN A 7 -17.50 32.92 -5.38
C ASN A 7 -18.57 33.73 -4.61
N ASN A 8 -19.27 33.11 -3.64
CA ASN A 8 -20.39 33.72 -2.90
C ASN A 8 -19.95 34.70 -1.79
N ARG A 9 -18.67 35.09 -1.75
CA ARG A 9 -18.11 35.99 -0.74
C ARG A 9 -18.82 37.34 -0.70
N SER A 10 -19.39 37.79 -1.83
CA SER A 10 -20.13 39.05 -1.94
C SER A 10 -21.54 39.00 -1.34
N THR A 11 -22.16 37.81 -1.20
CA THR A 11 -23.53 37.63 -0.71
C THR A 11 -23.59 37.11 0.74
N SER A 12 -22.46 36.71 1.32
CA SER A 12 -22.40 36.32 2.74
C SER A 12 -22.65 37.53 3.65
N HIS A 13 -23.55 37.41 4.63
CA HIS A 13 -23.82 38.44 5.65
C HIS A 13 -22.94 38.32 6.91
N SER A 14 -21.91 37.46 6.90
CA SER A 14 -21.08 37.17 8.08
C SER A 14 -19.91 38.17 8.27
N GLU A 15 -19.49 38.43 9.52
CA GLU A 15 -18.27 39.21 9.79
C GLU A 15 -17.00 38.58 9.17
N GLN A 16 -17.05 37.29 8.81
CA GLN A 16 -15.95 36.56 8.16
C GLN A 16 -15.56 37.13 6.79
N ARG A 17 -16.35 38.03 6.18
CA ARG A 17 -15.95 38.74 4.95
C ARG A 17 -14.64 39.51 5.12
N LYS A 18 -14.44 40.14 6.29
CA LYS A 18 -13.29 41.01 6.60
C LYS A 18 -12.04 40.20 6.93
N SER A 19 -12.17 39.13 7.74
CA SER A 19 -11.03 38.30 8.15
C SER A 19 -10.68 37.21 7.14
N GLY A 20 -11.60 36.82 6.25
CA GLY A 20 -11.38 35.74 5.30
C GLY A 20 -11.79 34.36 5.84
N ARG A 21 -12.00 33.40 4.93
CA ARG A 21 -12.45 32.05 5.27
C ARG A 21 -11.40 31.34 6.13
N GLY A 22 -11.82 30.71 7.23
CA GLY A 22 -10.92 29.98 8.14
C GLY A 22 -10.09 30.86 9.09
N GLN A 23 -10.33 32.18 9.13
CA GLN A 23 -9.59 33.13 9.97
C GLN A 23 -10.38 33.56 11.21
N ASN A 24 -11.47 32.85 11.58
CA ASN A 24 -12.19 33.14 12.81
C ASN A 24 -11.30 32.75 14.03
N PRO A 25 -10.93 33.71 14.90
CA PRO A 25 -10.09 33.45 16.07
C PRO A 25 -10.69 32.41 17.01
N ALA A 26 -12.02 32.41 17.19
CA ALA A 26 -12.72 31.43 18.02
C ALA A 26 -12.63 30.01 17.45
N SER A 27 -12.57 29.87 16.13
CA SER A 27 -12.38 28.56 15.48
C SER A 27 -10.96 28.04 15.63
N LYS A 28 -9.94 28.91 15.63
CA LYS A 28 -8.54 28.52 15.82
C LYS A 28 -8.20 28.24 17.29
N ALA A 29 -8.78 29.01 18.22
CA ALA A 29 -8.56 28.84 19.65
C ALA A 29 -9.03 27.47 20.18
N ASN A 30 -10.04 26.87 19.54
CA ASN A 30 -10.58 25.56 19.93
C ASN A 30 -9.87 24.36 19.29
N LEU A 31 -8.93 24.59 18.35
CA LEU A 31 -8.22 23.52 17.67
C LEU A 31 -6.89 23.23 18.38
N LYS A 32 -6.77 22.04 18.98
CA LYS A 32 -5.50 21.54 19.51
C LYS A 32 -4.64 21.00 18.36
N PRO A 33 -3.44 21.54 18.12
CA PRO A 33 -2.52 20.96 17.14
C PRO A 33 -2.13 19.53 17.54
N PHE A 34 -2.06 18.63 16.57
CA PHE A 34 -1.50 17.29 16.79
C PHE A 34 0.03 17.36 16.88
N GLU A 35 0.62 16.45 17.65
CA GLU A 35 2.08 16.36 17.75
C GLU A 35 2.72 16.10 16.38
N LYS A 36 3.92 16.64 16.18
CA LYS A 36 4.63 16.53 14.90
C LYS A 36 4.98 15.06 14.65
N GLY A 37 4.44 14.48 13.57
CA GLY A 37 4.56 13.06 13.25
C GLY A 37 3.32 12.22 13.61
N HIS A 38 2.39 12.77 14.38
CA HIS A 38 1.11 12.15 14.68
C HIS A 38 0.02 12.72 13.78
N SER A 39 -0.55 11.85 12.95
CA SER A 39 -1.75 12.16 12.18
C SER A 39 -2.92 12.35 13.13
N GLY A 40 -3.69 13.43 12.95
CA GLY A 40 -4.94 13.66 13.67
C GLY A 40 -6.08 12.72 13.32
N ASN A 41 -5.82 11.72 12.46
CA ASN A 41 -6.74 10.64 12.16
C ASN A 41 -6.29 9.37 12.91
N PRO A 42 -6.96 8.99 14.01
CA PRO A 42 -6.63 7.79 14.79
C PRO A 42 -6.68 6.51 13.95
N SER A 43 -7.52 6.46 12.92
CA SER A 43 -7.68 5.31 12.04
C SER A 43 -6.65 5.27 10.88
N GLY A 44 -5.74 6.25 10.81
CA GLY A 44 -4.73 6.35 9.77
C GLY A 44 -5.31 6.53 8.36
N LYS A 45 -4.45 6.43 7.35
CA LYS A 45 -4.90 6.43 5.95
C LYS A 45 -5.63 5.11 5.68
N PRO A 46 -6.88 5.13 5.18
CA PRO A 46 -7.58 3.88 4.86
C PRO A 46 -6.78 3.08 3.83
N VAL A 47 -6.48 1.83 4.16
CA VAL A 47 -5.82 0.90 3.24
C VAL A 47 -6.85 0.49 2.19
N LYS A 48 -6.59 0.88 0.93
CA LYS A 48 -7.45 0.46 -0.19
C LYS A 48 -7.46 -1.07 -0.25
N ASN A 49 -8.63 -1.66 -0.51
CA ASN A 49 -8.82 -3.11 -0.66
C ASN A 49 -8.46 -3.94 0.58
N ALA A 50 -8.58 -3.39 1.80
CA ALA A 50 -8.20 -4.06 3.04
C ALA A 50 -8.76 -5.49 3.17
N LYS A 51 -10.05 -5.72 2.89
CA LYS A 51 -10.67 -7.05 2.94
C LYS A 51 -10.08 -8.03 1.93
N PHE A 52 -9.72 -7.54 0.74
CA PHE A 52 -9.12 -8.38 -0.29
C PHE A 52 -7.67 -8.74 0.07
N ILE A 53 -6.90 -7.78 0.58
CA ILE A 53 -5.56 -8.03 1.11
C ILE A 53 -5.60 -9.05 2.25
N GLU A 54 -6.58 -8.93 3.15
CA GLU A 54 -6.78 -9.88 4.23
C GLU A 54 -7.12 -11.29 3.72
N ALA A 55 -8.02 -11.39 2.73
CA ALA A 55 -8.34 -12.65 2.08
C ALA A 55 -7.12 -13.30 1.42
N LEU A 56 -6.29 -12.52 0.71
CA LEU A 56 -5.05 -13.01 0.09
C LEU A 56 -4.05 -13.49 1.12
N LYS A 57 -3.87 -12.75 2.23
CA LYS A 57 -2.99 -13.17 3.33
C LYS A 57 -3.47 -14.48 3.96
N LYS A 58 -4.79 -14.62 4.13
CA LYS A 58 -5.39 -15.84 4.67
C LYS A 58 -5.13 -17.03 3.73
N TYR A 59 -5.41 -16.85 2.44
CA TYR A 59 -5.15 -17.86 1.42
C TYR A 59 -3.67 -18.23 1.33
N GLY A 60 -2.78 -17.26 1.49
CA GLY A 60 -1.33 -17.47 1.54
C GLY A 60 -0.86 -18.41 2.65
N ASN A 61 -1.63 -18.55 3.74
CA ASN A 61 -1.35 -19.47 4.84
C ASN A 61 -2.00 -20.85 4.68
N GLU A 62 -2.84 -21.04 3.66
CA GLU A 62 -3.44 -22.34 3.34
C GLU A 62 -2.43 -23.21 2.59
N LYS A 63 -2.65 -24.53 2.60
CA LYS A 63 -1.81 -25.48 1.85
C LYS A 63 -1.88 -25.19 0.35
N PRO A 64 -0.77 -25.33 -0.39
CA PRO A 64 -0.79 -25.25 -1.84
C PRO A 64 -1.75 -26.27 -2.43
N VAL A 65 -2.45 -25.85 -3.48
CA VAL A 65 -3.23 -26.76 -4.32
C VAL A 65 -2.29 -27.27 -5.41
N ASP A 66 -2.27 -28.57 -5.63
CA ASP A 66 -1.46 -29.26 -6.64
C ASP A 66 -2.08 -29.21 -8.04
N ASP A 67 -3.37 -28.92 -8.12
CA ASP A 67 -4.21 -29.17 -9.30
C ASP A 67 -4.28 -28.01 -10.33
N TRP A 68 -3.26 -27.15 -10.40
CA TRP A 68 -3.22 -26.04 -11.38
C TRP A 68 -2.85 -26.47 -12.82
N GLY A 69 -2.86 -27.78 -13.10
CA GLY A 69 -2.74 -28.33 -14.45
C GLY A 69 -1.32 -28.41 -15.00
N ASP A 70 -0.32 -28.22 -14.15
CA ASP A 70 1.09 -28.38 -14.51
C ASP A 70 1.74 -29.38 -13.53
N ASP A 71 2.15 -30.54 -14.03
CA ASP A 71 3.01 -31.54 -13.33
C ASP A 71 4.40 -30.95 -12.93
N LEU A 72 4.62 -29.64 -13.15
CA LEU A 72 5.85 -28.92 -12.85
C LEU A 72 6.08 -28.66 -11.36
N PHE A 73 5.21 -29.12 -10.47
CA PHE A 73 5.30 -28.82 -9.04
C PHE A 73 5.11 -30.07 -8.17
N GLU A 74 6.23 -30.74 -7.88
CA GLU A 74 6.46 -31.18 -6.52
C GLU A 74 6.70 -29.94 -5.63
N CYS A 75 5.71 -29.05 -5.50
CA CYS A 75 5.84 -27.93 -4.56
C CYS A 75 5.77 -28.52 -3.15
N ARG A 76 6.89 -28.50 -2.43
CA ARG A 76 6.99 -29.13 -1.11
C ARG A 76 6.61 -28.19 0.02
N ALA A 77 6.29 -26.93 -0.31
CA ALA A 77 5.90 -25.93 0.64
C ALA A 77 4.60 -26.29 1.40
N ASP A 78 4.61 -26.04 2.71
CA ASP A 78 3.44 -26.25 3.57
C ASP A 78 2.34 -25.18 3.37
N THR A 79 2.67 -24.06 2.73
CA THR A 79 1.76 -22.93 2.52
C THR A 79 1.91 -22.32 1.13
N ASN A 80 0.84 -21.67 0.64
CA ASN A 80 0.86 -20.91 -0.62
C ASN A 80 1.95 -19.83 -0.65
N HIS A 81 2.24 -19.15 0.47
CA HIS A 81 3.37 -18.23 0.56
C HIS A 81 4.71 -18.92 0.29
N GLY A 82 4.93 -20.07 0.92
CA GLY A 82 6.13 -20.88 0.70
C GLY A 82 6.24 -21.35 -0.75
N ALA A 83 5.12 -21.75 -1.36
CA ALA A 83 5.09 -22.19 -2.75
C ALA A 83 5.51 -21.09 -3.73
N VAL A 84 5.11 -19.84 -3.49
CA VAL A 84 5.56 -18.70 -4.30
C VAL A 84 7.08 -18.49 -4.15
N VAL A 85 7.60 -18.58 -2.94
CA VAL A 85 9.05 -18.44 -2.69
C VAL A 85 9.83 -19.57 -3.38
N GLU A 86 9.39 -20.81 -3.24
CA GLU A 86 9.99 -21.98 -3.88
C GLU A 86 9.98 -21.84 -5.41
N ARG A 87 8.87 -21.35 -5.99
CA ARG A 87 8.78 -21.10 -7.43
C ARG A 87 9.74 -20.02 -7.89
N VAL A 88 9.83 -18.90 -7.17
CA VAL A 88 10.78 -17.83 -7.51
C VAL A 88 12.21 -18.36 -7.54
N TRP A 89 12.60 -19.19 -6.57
CA TRP A 89 13.91 -19.84 -6.57
C TRP A 89 14.11 -20.79 -7.75
N LYS A 90 13.13 -21.66 -8.01
CA LYS A 90 13.17 -22.60 -9.14
C LYS A 90 13.33 -21.87 -10.48
N ASP A 91 12.54 -20.82 -10.69
CA ASP A 91 12.60 -20.03 -11.91
C ASP A 91 13.92 -19.26 -12.03
N ALA A 92 14.45 -18.74 -10.94
CA ALA A 92 15.76 -18.06 -10.94
C ALA A 92 16.90 -19.02 -11.33
N VAL A 93 16.92 -20.23 -10.75
CA VAL A 93 17.89 -21.28 -11.10
C VAL A 93 17.74 -21.71 -12.58
N ALA A 94 16.51 -21.71 -13.10
CA ALA A 94 16.24 -21.99 -14.51
C ALA A 94 16.62 -20.82 -15.46
N GLY A 95 17.12 -19.70 -14.94
CA GLY A 95 17.59 -18.55 -15.74
C GLY A 95 16.54 -17.45 -15.96
N SER A 96 15.43 -17.44 -15.22
CA SER A 96 14.42 -16.38 -15.34
C SER A 96 14.97 -15.03 -14.87
N TYR A 97 15.17 -14.11 -15.82
CA TYR A 97 15.67 -12.77 -15.54
C TYR A 97 14.82 -12.01 -14.50
N THR A 98 13.49 -12.14 -14.56
CA THR A 98 12.59 -11.46 -13.62
C THR A 98 12.75 -11.99 -12.20
N ALA A 99 12.90 -13.31 -12.03
CA ALA A 99 13.12 -13.92 -10.72
C ALA A 99 14.52 -13.57 -10.17
N ILE A 100 15.57 -13.66 -11.00
CA ILE A 100 16.93 -13.27 -10.63
C ILE A 100 16.98 -11.80 -10.20
N ARG A 101 16.39 -10.91 -11.01
CA ARG A 101 16.32 -9.48 -10.70
C ARG A 101 15.58 -9.21 -9.39
N LEU A 102 14.44 -9.87 -9.15
CA LEU A 102 13.69 -9.76 -7.90
C LEU A 102 14.57 -10.12 -6.70
N LEU A 103 15.28 -11.26 -6.77
CA LEU A 103 16.14 -11.72 -5.68
C LEU A 103 17.32 -10.77 -5.45
N MET A 104 17.94 -10.23 -6.50
CA MET A 104 18.99 -9.21 -6.38
C MET A 104 18.47 -7.89 -5.79
N GLU A 105 17.30 -7.41 -6.22
CA GLU A 105 16.71 -6.15 -5.73
C GLU A 105 16.41 -6.19 -4.23
N TYR A 106 16.09 -7.38 -3.69
CA TYR A 106 15.89 -7.60 -2.26
C TYR A 106 17.16 -8.02 -1.50
N GLY A 107 18.32 -8.12 -2.17
CA GLY A 107 19.58 -8.51 -1.55
C GLY A 107 19.62 -9.96 -1.06
N VAL A 108 18.82 -10.85 -1.67
CA VAL A 108 18.79 -12.28 -1.32
C VAL A 108 19.95 -13.03 -1.96
N ILE A 109 20.40 -12.58 -3.13
CA ILE A 109 21.56 -13.12 -3.86
C ILE A 109 22.46 -11.98 -4.32
N GLU A 110 23.77 -12.23 -4.33
CA GLU A 110 24.79 -11.34 -4.88
C GLU A 110 25.66 -12.13 -5.86
N PRO A 111 26.09 -11.55 -6.98
CA PRO A 111 27.06 -12.20 -7.84
C PRO A 111 28.38 -12.34 -7.07
N ASP A 112 29.00 -13.52 -7.15
CA ASP A 112 30.32 -13.75 -6.54
C ASP A 112 31.29 -12.68 -7.04
N GLY A 113 31.82 -11.87 -6.12
CA GLY A 113 32.73 -10.78 -6.42
C GLY A 113 34.14 -11.22 -6.84
N SER A 114 34.30 -12.41 -7.39
CA SER A 114 35.58 -12.89 -7.92
C SER A 114 35.90 -12.16 -9.22
N VAL A 115 36.58 -11.02 -9.06
CA VAL A 115 37.46 -10.40 -10.07
C VAL A 115 38.74 -11.22 -10.18
#